data_AF-A0A2V7L586-F1
#
_entry.id   AF-A0A2V7L586-F1
#
_cell.length_a   1.000
_cell.length_b   1.000
_cell.length_c   1.000
_cell.angle_alpha   90.00
_cell.angle_beta   90.00
_cell.angle_gamma   90.00
#
_symmetry.space_group_name_H-M   'P 1'
#
loop_
_entity.id
_entity.type
_entity.pdbx_description
1 polymer ?
#
loop_
_entity_poly.entity_id
_entity_poly.type
_entity_poly.pdbx_seq_one_letter_code
_entity_poly.pdbx_strand_id
1 'polypeptide(L)'
;MSVQLDTALALTRLSLDTTAGGGDVALARYDFNPAVGEGDEYSLTIVLDLGRARDLRPGVPHALGPPPARIPAYGTVTCFCGPLKPDSVRGTFLLVTRGLRQITGRVDATLYFTEWNAPTRHVTYSLHQRIDLVK
;
A
#
# COMPACT_ATOMS: atom_id res chain seq x y z
N MET A 1 1.57 4.62 -12.14
CA MET A 1 2.29 4.96 -10.89
C MET A 1 3.79 4.84 -11.11
N SER A 2 4.58 5.79 -10.61
CA SER A 2 6.05 5.72 -10.58
C SER A 2 6.54 5.88 -9.14
N VAL A 3 7.60 5.15 -8.79
CA VAL A 3 8.25 5.27 -7.49
C VAL A 3 9.71 5.66 -7.70
N GLN A 4 10.17 6.72 -7.04
CA GLN A 4 11.53 7.22 -7.19
C GLN A 4 12.14 7.52 -5.83
N LEU A 5 13.36 7.04 -5.61
CA LEU A 5 14.17 7.44 -4.46
C LEU A 5 14.82 8.79 -4.76
N ASP A 6 14.54 9.78 -3.93
CA ASP A 6 15.25 11.05 -3.91
C ASP A 6 16.40 10.96 -2.91
N THR A 7 17.58 10.66 -3.42
CA THR A 7 18.79 10.47 -2.60
C THR A 7 19.32 11.77 -2.01
N ALA A 8 18.93 12.93 -2.56
CA ALA A 8 19.32 14.23 -2.03
C ALA A 8 18.52 14.59 -0.76
N LEU A 9 17.28 14.11 -0.67
CA LEU A 9 16.39 14.37 0.47
C LEU A 9 16.18 13.14 1.37
N ALA A 10 16.73 11.98 1.00
CA ALA A 10 16.43 10.69 1.65
C ALA A 10 14.93 10.40 1.74
N LEU A 11 14.18 10.74 0.69
CA LEU A 11 12.74 10.55 0.60
C LEU A 11 12.41 9.56 -0.51
N THR A 12 11.44 8.68 -0.28
CA THR A 12 10.81 7.93 -1.38
C THR A 12 9.60 8.71 -1.87
N ARG A 13 9.64 9.14 -3.14
CA ARG A 13 8.52 9.80 -3.80
C ARG A 13 7.67 8.77 -4.54
N LEU A 14 6.39 8.74 -4.20
CA LEU A 14 5.36 7.99 -4.92
C LEU A 14 4.55 9.00 -5.76
N SER A 15 4.59 8.83 -7.08
CA SER A 15 3.78 9.64 -8.00
C SER A 15 2.75 8.77 -8.68
N LEU A 16 1.47 9.12 -8.54
CA LEU A 16 0.36 8.46 -9.20
C LEU A 16 -0.34 9.47 -10.11
N ASP A 17 -0.44 9.14 -11.40
CA ASP A 17 -1.27 9.91 -12.33
C ASP A 17 -2.72 9.48 -12.15
N THR A 18 -3.51 10.36 -11.54
CA THR A 18 -4.92 10.14 -11.23
C THR A 18 -5.87 10.62 -12.33
N THR A 19 -5.34 11.20 -13.41
CA THR A 19 -6.13 11.86 -14.46
C THR A 19 -6.75 10.89 -15.47
N ALA A 20 -6.21 9.67 -15.58
CA ALA A 20 -6.57 8.70 -16.63
C ALA A 20 -7.80 7.81 -16.33
N GLY A 21 -8.63 8.09 -15.33
CA GLY A 21 -9.80 7.22 -15.15
C GLY A 21 -10.71 7.37 -13.94
N GLY A 22 -10.40 8.15 -12.90
CA GLY A 22 -11.30 8.20 -11.75
C GLY A 22 -10.74 8.65 -10.42
N GLY A 23 -9.43 8.85 -10.32
CA GLY A 23 -8.75 9.62 -9.28
C GLY A 23 -8.97 9.28 -7.79
N ASP A 24 -9.76 8.26 -7.45
CA ASP A 24 -9.90 7.83 -6.07
C ASP A 24 -8.68 6.98 -5.69
N VAL A 25 -7.86 7.49 -4.77
CA VAL A 25 -6.65 6.84 -4.28
C VAL A 25 -6.81 6.62 -2.78
N ALA A 26 -6.53 5.40 -2.32
CA ALA A 26 -6.43 5.13 -0.89
C ALA A 26 -4.96 5.16 -0.47
N LEU A 27 -4.65 5.94 0.56
CA LEU A 27 -3.33 5.95 1.18
C LEU A 27 -3.49 5.53 2.64
N ALA A 28 -2.74 4.50 3.03
CA ALA A 28 -2.73 4.02 4.40
C ALA A 28 -1.29 3.92 4.89
N ARG A 29 -1.00 4.58 6.00
CA ARG A 29 0.27 4.50 6.70
C ARG A 29 0.11 3.58 7.91
N TYR A 30 1.07 2.68 8.07
CA TYR A 30 1.16 1.76 9.20
C TYR A 30 2.55 1.87 9.80
N ASP A 31 2.63 2.39 11.01
CA ASP A 31 3.87 2.36 11.77
C ASP A 31 4.02 0.97 12.43
N PHE A 32 5.18 0.34 12.28
CA PHE A 32 5.48 -0.97 12.84
C PHE A 32 6.96 -1.07 13.24
N ASN A 33 7.27 -1.96 14.19
CA ASN A 33 8.66 -2.26 14.56
C ASN A 33 8.98 -3.72 14.18
N PRO A 34 9.80 -3.97 13.14
CA PRO A 34 10.19 -5.31 12.72
C PRO A 34 11.27 -5.95 13.60
N ALA A 35 11.93 -5.21 14.50
CA ALA A 35 13.00 -5.73 15.34
C ALA A 35 12.59 -5.84 16.82
N VAL A 36 12.90 -6.98 17.44
CA VAL A 36 12.89 -7.09 18.91
C VAL A 36 14.13 -6.35 19.42
N GLY A 37 13.97 -5.11 19.88
CA GLY A 37 14.98 -4.45 20.73
C GLY A 37 15.66 -3.18 20.21
N GLU A 38 15.36 -2.65 19.02
CA GLU A 38 15.88 -1.34 18.59
C GLU A 38 14.76 -0.42 18.10
N GLY A 39 14.89 0.86 18.47
CA GLY A 39 13.87 1.90 18.35
C GLY A 39 14.10 2.81 17.16
N ASP A 40 13.96 2.26 15.95
CA ASP A 40 13.79 3.05 14.73
C ASP A 40 12.45 2.67 14.11
N GLU A 41 11.51 3.60 14.12
CA GLU A 41 10.12 3.42 13.69
C GLU A 41 10.05 3.20 12.18
N TYR A 42 9.73 1.98 11.74
CA TYR A 42 9.40 1.74 10.35
C TYR A 42 7.96 2.20 10.13
N SER A 43 7.69 2.87 9.01
CA SER A 43 6.31 2.94 8.53
C SER A 43 6.20 2.43 7.13
N LEU A 44 5.16 1.64 6.92
CA LEU A 44 4.72 1.24 5.62
C LEU A 44 3.64 2.21 5.16
N THR A 45 3.82 2.83 4.00
CA THR A 45 2.73 3.49 3.29
C THR A 45 2.31 2.61 2.12
N ILE A 46 1.05 2.17 2.14
CA ILE A 46 0.40 1.50 1.00
C ILE A 46 -0.45 2.51 0.25
N VAL A 47 -0.34 2.46 -1.08
CA VAL A 47 -1.18 3.21 -2.00
C VAL A 47 -1.97 2.22 -2.84
N LEU A 48 -3.30 2.39 -2.85
CA LEU A 48 -4.21 1.64 -3.71
C LEU A 48 -4.79 2.58 -4.76
N ASP A 49 -4.63 2.22 -6.02
CA ASP A 49 -5.30 2.91 -7.12
C ASP A 49 -6.68 2.28 -7.33
N LEU A 50 -7.72 2.93 -6.82
CA LEU A 50 -9.09 2.42 -6.89
C LEU A 50 -9.79 2.82 -8.20
N GLY A 51 -9.15 3.65 -9.03
CA GLY A 51 -9.80 4.27 -10.19
C GLY A 51 -11.05 5.04 -9.76
N ARG A 52 -12.23 4.60 -10.21
CA ARG A 52 -13.52 5.10 -9.71
C ARG A 52 -14.01 4.15 -8.61
N ALA A 53 -13.90 4.55 -7.35
CA ALA A 53 -14.26 3.68 -6.23
C ALA A 53 -15.75 3.24 -6.28
N ARG A 54 -16.62 4.04 -6.90
CA ARG A 54 -18.05 3.72 -7.12
C ARG A 54 -18.29 2.51 -8.04
N ASP A 55 -17.31 2.14 -8.86
CA ASP A 55 -17.40 0.99 -9.78
C ASP A 55 -16.95 -0.32 -9.09
N LEU A 56 -16.43 -0.22 -7.87
CA LEU A 56 -16.12 -1.37 -7.03
C LEU A 56 -17.41 -1.84 -6.34
N ARG A 57 -17.67 -3.15 -6.41
CA ARG A 57 -18.82 -3.75 -5.73
C ARG A 57 -18.51 -3.89 -4.24
N PRO A 58 -19.32 -3.31 -3.34
CA PRO A 58 -19.18 -3.53 -1.89
C PRO A 58 -19.38 -4.99 -1.53
N GLY A 59 -18.71 -5.46 -0.48
CA GLY A 59 -18.83 -6.84 0.01
C GLY A 59 -18.12 -7.89 -0.85
N VAL A 60 -17.50 -7.51 -1.96
CA VAL A 60 -16.71 -8.40 -2.83
C VAL A 60 -15.22 -8.11 -2.63
N PRO A 61 -14.39 -9.12 -2.30
CA PRO A 61 -12.94 -8.97 -2.28
C PRO A 61 -12.39 -8.72 -3.70
N HIS A 62 -11.58 -7.69 -3.87
CA HIS A 62 -10.86 -7.39 -5.11
C HIS A 62 -9.38 -7.68 -4.93
N ALA A 63 -8.76 -8.41 -5.86
CA ALA A 63 -7.34 -8.75 -5.78
C ALA A 63 -6.46 -7.49 -5.89
N LEU A 64 -5.40 -7.43 -5.06
CA LEU A 64 -4.38 -6.40 -5.03
C LEU A 64 -3.10 -6.84 -5.74
N GLY A 65 -2.44 -5.91 -6.43
CA GLY A 65 -1.09 -6.10 -7.00
C GLY A 65 -1.02 -5.81 -8.50
N PRO A 66 0.01 -6.31 -9.21
CA PRO A 66 0.10 -6.16 -10.66
C PRO A 66 -1.01 -6.94 -11.39
N PRO A 67 -1.30 -6.60 -12.67
CA PRO A 67 -2.22 -7.39 -13.49
C PRO A 67 -1.90 -8.90 -13.44
N PRO A 68 -2.92 -9.78 -13.36
CA PRO A 68 -4.34 -9.54 -13.62
C PRO A 68 -5.15 -9.04 -12.41
N ALA A 69 -4.50 -8.65 -11.30
CA ALA A 69 -5.20 -8.08 -10.15
C ALA A 69 -6.00 -6.82 -10.55
N ARG A 70 -7.17 -6.65 -9.93
CA ARG A 70 -8.10 -5.56 -10.28
C ARG A 70 -7.65 -4.22 -9.72
N ILE A 71 -6.99 -4.22 -8.56
CA ILE A 71 -6.57 -3.01 -7.86
C ILE A 71 -5.04 -2.99 -7.82
N PRO A 72 -4.40 -2.12 -8.62
CA PRO A 72 -2.98 -1.86 -8.48
C PRO A 72 -2.66 -1.39 -7.05
N ALA A 73 -1.68 -2.05 -6.43
CA ALA A 73 -1.25 -1.77 -5.07
C ALA A 73 0.26 -1.56 -5.04
N TYR A 74 0.69 -0.54 -4.31
CA TYR A 74 2.09 -0.15 -4.19
C TYR A 74 2.41 0.11 -2.73
N GLY A 75 3.64 -0.16 -2.33
CA GLY A 75 4.10 0.12 -0.97
C GLY A 75 5.45 0.80 -0.97
N THR A 76 5.65 1.70 -0.01
CA THR A 76 6.96 2.22 0.37
C THR A 76 7.13 2.04 1.87
N VAL A 77 8.36 1.85 2.31
CA VAL A 77 8.69 1.87 3.73
C VAL A 77 9.50 3.15 3.97
N THR A 78 9.10 3.96 4.94
CA THR A 78 9.98 4.99 5.51
C THR A 78 11.02 4.30 6.38
N CYS A 79 11.97 3.65 5.73
CA CYS A 79 13.36 3.57 6.16
C CYS A 79 14.19 4.33 5.09
N PHE A 80 15.48 4.59 5.30
CA PHE A 80 16.41 5.06 4.24
C PHE A 80 16.59 4.04 3.08
N CYS A 81 15.64 3.12 2.93
CA CYS A 81 15.62 2.01 2.01
C CYS A 81 14.93 2.41 0.70
N GLY A 82 15.29 1.71 -0.38
CA GLY A 82 14.66 1.90 -1.69
C GLY A 82 13.18 1.49 -1.70
N PRO A 83 12.44 1.86 -2.77
CA PRO A 83 11.04 1.48 -2.90
C PRO A 83 10.86 -0.04 -2.94
N LEU A 84 9.70 -0.51 -2.48
CA LEU A 84 9.38 -1.94 -2.59
C LEU A 84 9.27 -2.34 -4.06
N LYS A 85 9.51 -3.62 -4.36
CA LYS A 85 9.34 -4.14 -5.71
C LYS A 85 7.87 -3.97 -6.15
N PRO A 86 7.58 -3.81 -7.45
CA PRO A 86 6.22 -3.61 -7.97
C PRO A 86 5.17 -4.69 -7.62
N ASP A 87 5.60 -5.81 -7.05
CA ASP A 87 4.78 -6.96 -6.65
C ASP A 87 4.93 -7.28 -5.16
N SER A 88 5.44 -6.33 -4.39
CA SER A 88 5.64 -6.48 -2.94
C SER A 88 4.36 -6.40 -2.13
N VAL A 89 3.22 -6.06 -2.75
CA VAL A 89 1.90 -6.02 -2.09
C VAL A 89 0.96 -6.93 -2.85
N ARG A 90 0.62 -8.07 -2.24
CA ARG A 90 -0.38 -9.01 -2.77
C ARG A 90 -1.44 -9.27 -1.73
N GLY A 91 -2.70 -9.40 -2.14
CA GLY A 91 -3.77 -9.60 -1.18
C GLY A 91 -5.14 -9.32 -1.74
N THR A 92 -6.06 -8.97 -0.85
CA THR A 92 -7.40 -8.55 -1.20
C THR A 92 -7.77 -7.23 -0.53
N PHE A 93 -8.52 -6.42 -1.25
CA PHE A 93 -9.20 -5.25 -0.74
C PHE A 93 -10.71 -5.50 -0.76
N LEU A 94 -11.33 -5.42 0.41
CA LEU A 94 -12.77 -5.50 0.56
C LEU A 94 -13.33 -4.11 0.78
N LEU A 95 -14.15 -3.61 -0.17
CA LEU A 95 -14.89 -2.37 0.01
C LEU A 95 -16.09 -2.59 0.94
N VAL A 96 -16.18 -1.77 1.98
CA VAL A 96 -17.30 -1.70 2.93
C VAL A 96 -17.87 -0.28 2.86
N THR A 97 -19.16 -0.17 2.56
CA THR A 97 -19.85 1.14 2.58
C THR A 97 -20.44 1.38 3.96
N ARG A 98 -20.17 2.56 4.56
CA ARG A 98 -20.79 2.97 5.83
C ARG A 98 -21.50 4.31 5.63
N GLY A 99 -22.80 4.25 5.33
CA GLY A 99 -23.56 5.44 4.96
C GLY A 99 -23.18 6.00 3.58
N LEU A 100 -23.77 7.15 3.20
CA LEU A 100 -23.72 7.69 1.83
C LEU A 100 -22.38 8.30 1.41
N ARG A 101 -21.43 8.53 2.34
CA ARG A 101 -20.19 9.28 2.06
C ARG A 101 -18.90 8.64 2.59
N GLN A 102 -18.98 7.51 3.28
CA GLN A 102 -17.80 6.85 3.84
C GLN A 102 -17.46 5.60 3.06
N ILE A 103 -16.23 5.56 2.53
CA ILE A 103 -15.65 4.42 1.83
C ILE A 103 -14.70 3.77 2.84
N THR A 104 -15.14 2.72 3.51
CA THR A 104 -14.26 1.91 4.36
C THR A 104 -13.73 0.74 3.53
N GLY A 105 -12.53 0.27 3.80
CA GLY A 105 -12.04 -0.97 3.24
C GLY A 105 -11.24 -1.79 4.23
N ARG A 106 -11.07 -3.07 3.93
CA ARG A 106 -10.13 -3.95 4.62
C ARG A 106 -9.08 -4.43 3.63
N VAL A 107 -7.82 -4.28 3.99
CA VAL A 107 -6.67 -4.84 3.29
C VAL A 107 -6.20 -6.05 4.08
N ASP A 108 -6.26 -7.20 3.43
CA ASP A 108 -5.57 -8.41 3.87
C ASP A 108 -4.48 -8.69 2.84
N ALA A 109 -3.23 -8.37 3.19
CA ALA A 109 -2.11 -8.42 2.26
C ALA A 109 -0.89 -9.13 2.84
N THR A 110 -0.15 -9.80 1.97
CA THR A 110 1.19 -10.29 2.22
C THR A 110 2.18 -9.31 1.60
N LEU A 111 3.06 -8.80 2.44
CA LEU A 111 4.09 -7.84 2.06
C LEU A 111 5.44 -8.54 1.96
N TYR A 112 6.16 -8.26 0.88
CA TYR A 112 7.48 -8.82 0.64
C TYR A 112 8.54 -7.73 0.77
N PHE A 113 9.34 -7.82 1.82
CA PHE A 113 10.42 -6.90 2.15
C PHE A 113 11.79 -7.51 1.87
N THR A 114 12.75 -6.65 1.57
CA THR A 114 14.18 -6.97 1.65
C THR A 114 14.76 -6.14 2.78
N GLU A 115 15.46 -6.76 3.72
CA GLU A 115 16.01 -6.05 4.87
C GLU A 115 17.08 -5.03 4.43
N TRP A 116 17.11 -3.88 5.10
CA TRP A 116 18.06 -2.80 4.80
C TRP A 116 19.51 -3.23 5.02
N ASN A 117 19.80 -3.86 6.16
CA ASN A 117 21.14 -4.29 6.55
C ASN A 117 21.54 -5.65 5.93
N ALA A 118 20.61 -6.32 5.24
CA ALA A 118 20.83 -7.63 4.63
C ALA A 118 20.06 -7.74 3.30
N PRO A 119 20.63 -7.26 2.17
CA PRO A 119 19.93 -7.21 0.88
C PRO A 119 19.58 -8.59 0.29
N THR A 120 20.11 -9.66 0.85
CA THR A 120 19.78 -11.06 0.52
C THR A 120 18.69 -11.66 1.41
N ARG A 121 18.31 -10.97 2.49
CA ARG A 121 17.30 -11.43 3.44
C ARG A 121 15.93 -10.88 3.06
N HIS A 122 15.05 -11.79 2.69
CA HIS A 122 13.67 -11.50 2.35
C HIS A 122 12.76 -11.85 3.52
N VAL A 123 11.90 -10.91 3.91
CA VAL A 123 10.96 -11.10 5.01
C VAL A 123 9.55 -10.90 4.49
N THR A 124 8.66 -11.78 4.91
CA THR A 124 7.24 -11.72 4.60
C THR A 124 6.49 -11.21 5.82
N TYR A 125 5.59 -10.24 5.62
CA TYR A 125 4.74 -9.73 6.69
C TYR A 125 3.27 -9.82 6.29
N SER A 126 2.43 -10.28 7.21
CA SER A 126 0.98 -10.29 7.01
C SER A 126 0.38 -9.01 7.55
N LEU A 127 -0.27 -8.26 6.68
CA LEU A 127 -0.98 -7.04 6.99
C LEU A 127 -2.49 -7.32 7.00
N HIS A 128 -3.13 -7.04 8.13
CA HIS A 128 -4.58 -7.12 8.29
C HIS A 128 -5.08 -5.79 8.83
N GLN A 129 -5.49 -4.90 7.94
CA GLN A 129 -5.74 -3.52 8.30
C GLN A 129 -7.02 -2.98 7.70
N ARG A 130 -7.69 -2.13 8.49
CA ARG A 130 -8.84 -1.36 8.03
C ARG A 130 -8.35 -0.01 7.50
N ILE A 131 -8.93 0.44 6.41
CA ILE A 131 -8.73 1.78 5.84
C ILE A 131 -10.07 2.48 5.90
N ASP A 132 -10.14 3.63 6.55
CA ASP A 132 -11.32 4.48 6.53
C ASP A 132 -11.04 5.69 5.63
N LEU A 133 -11.69 5.75 4.48
CA LEU A 133 -11.61 6.86 3.54
C LEU A 133 -12.87 7.71 3.71
N VAL A 134 -12.67 9.01 3.87
CA VAL A 134 -13.74 10.00 3.83
C VAL A 134 -13.65 10.68 2.46
N LYS A 135 -14.76 10.67 1.71
CA LYS A 135 -14.87 11.40 0.44
C LYS A 135 -15.41 12.80 0.68
#